data_AF-A0A7X9DDM3-F1
#
_entry.id   AF-A0A7X9DDM3-F1
#
_cell.length_a   1.000
_cell.length_b   1.000
_cell.length_c   1.000
_cell.angle_alpha   90.00
_cell.angle_beta   90.00
_cell.angle_gamma   90.00
#
_symmetry.space_group_name_H-M   'P 1'
#
loop_
_entity.id
_entity.type
_entity.pdbx_description
1 polymer ?
#
loop_
_entity_poly.entity_id
_entity_poly.type
_entity_poly.pdbx_seq_one_letter_code
_entity_poly.pdbx_strand_id
1 'polypeptide(L)'
;MARKLRVQLPGLTYHITSRCIEWKSMLQEDFFKACFVEILNKAKAKYHFKLIAFCIMDNHIHLVIHTLDDGAPISRIVQYIKARFAEVYNRITGRTGPFWNERYKDSIIEFAKDGFHYLLWLLWYLAYNPIRGRLCSDPTKYHFSSIRAYLDEHADVGVPIDHHDFFLQLGKTFAERVAKFMRYEEYYRKKYSMILGWV
;
A
#
# COMPACT_ATOMS: atom_id res chain seq x y z
N MET A 1 -10.28 -20.57 17.69
CA MET A 1 -11.13 -20.77 16.50
C MET A 1 -10.27 -21.01 15.27
N ALA A 2 -10.65 -21.97 14.44
CA ALA A 2 -10.04 -22.14 13.11
C ALA A 2 -10.29 -20.87 12.29
N ARG A 3 -9.22 -20.29 11.75
CA ARG A 3 -9.32 -19.08 10.92
C ARG A 3 -9.73 -19.48 9.50
N LYS A 4 -10.58 -18.66 8.88
CA LYS A 4 -10.94 -18.80 7.46
C LYS A 4 -9.66 -18.89 6.60
N LEU A 5 -9.64 -19.83 5.66
CA LEU A 5 -8.55 -19.96 4.70
C LEU A 5 -8.50 -18.70 3.82
N ARG A 6 -7.28 -18.23 3.51
CA ARG A 6 -7.10 -17.11 2.59
C ARG A 6 -7.27 -17.57 1.16
N VAL A 7 -7.95 -16.75 0.37
CA VAL A 7 -7.98 -16.88 -1.08
C VAL A 7 -6.61 -16.45 -1.61
N GLN A 8 -5.99 -17.31 -2.42
CA GLN A 8 -4.64 -17.12 -2.97
C GLN A 8 -4.62 -17.39 -4.48
N LEU A 9 -5.68 -16.94 -5.17
CA LEU A 9 -5.80 -17.13 -6.60
C LEU A 9 -4.90 -16.11 -7.33
N PRO A 10 -4.24 -16.50 -8.42
CA PRO A 10 -3.56 -15.55 -9.27
C PRO A 10 -4.55 -14.61 -9.98
N GLY A 11 -4.04 -13.53 -10.57
CA GLY A 11 -4.84 -12.53 -11.28
C GLY A 11 -5.67 -11.61 -10.37
N LEU A 12 -5.55 -11.73 -9.04
CA LEU A 12 -6.27 -10.91 -8.08
C LEU A 12 -5.41 -9.79 -7.49
N THR A 13 -6.08 -8.71 -7.11
CA THR A 13 -5.49 -7.55 -6.45
C THR A 13 -5.86 -7.54 -4.98
N TYR A 14 -4.84 -7.47 -4.13
CA TYR A 14 -4.95 -7.58 -2.68
C TYR A 14 -4.57 -6.27 -2.02
N HIS A 15 -5.49 -5.68 -1.25
CA HIS A 15 -5.14 -4.64 -0.28
C HIS A 15 -4.71 -5.29 1.03
N ILE A 16 -3.44 -5.14 1.35
CA ILE A 16 -2.79 -5.75 2.50
C ILE A 16 -2.53 -4.69 3.56
N THR A 17 -2.80 -5.04 4.82
CA THR A 17 -2.42 -4.23 5.98
C THR A 17 -1.66 -5.08 7.00
N SER A 18 -0.55 -4.56 7.53
CA SER A 18 0.22 -5.21 8.58
C SER A 18 0.66 -4.19 9.63
N ARG A 19 0.47 -4.50 10.91
CA ARG A 19 0.78 -3.61 12.04
C ARG A 19 2.02 -4.05 12.80
N CYS A 20 2.80 -3.09 13.28
CA CYS A 20 3.88 -3.33 14.23
C CYS A 20 3.30 -3.88 15.54
N ILE A 21 4.10 -4.68 16.25
CA ILE A 21 3.73 -5.26 17.54
C ILE A 21 3.25 -4.17 18.51
N GLU A 22 2.19 -4.47 19.26
CA GLU A 22 1.62 -3.56 20.27
C GLU A 22 1.26 -2.18 19.71
N TRP A 23 1.08 -2.05 18.38
CA TRP A 23 0.76 -0.78 17.72
C TRP A 23 1.82 0.30 17.88
N LYS A 24 3.04 -0.10 18.25
CA LYS A 24 4.18 0.79 18.45
C LYS A 24 4.59 1.46 17.15
N SER A 25 5.03 2.72 17.26
CA SER A 25 5.54 3.54 16.15
C SER A 25 6.95 3.13 15.72
N MET A 26 7.16 1.86 15.41
CA MET A 26 8.48 1.30 15.09
C MET A 26 8.98 1.68 13.70
N LEU A 27 8.15 2.32 12.88
CA LEU A 27 8.50 2.87 11.57
C LEU A 27 8.55 4.40 11.59
N GLN A 28 8.54 5.04 12.76
CA GLN A 28 8.55 6.50 12.86
C GLN A 28 9.77 7.14 12.19
N GLU A 29 10.94 6.53 12.33
CA GLU A 29 12.14 7.02 11.66
C GLU A 29 12.12 6.71 10.16
N ASP A 30 12.34 7.75 9.36
CA ASP A 30 12.36 7.68 7.90
C ASP A 30 13.41 6.69 7.36
N PHE A 31 14.51 6.51 8.09
CA PHE A 31 15.50 5.47 7.80
C PHE A 31 14.88 4.06 7.71
N PHE A 32 13.99 3.71 8.63
CA PHE A 32 13.33 2.40 8.62
C PHE A 32 12.28 2.31 7.52
N LYS A 33 11.59 3.41 7.20
CA LYS A 33 10.67 3.45 6.06
C LYS A 33 11.43 3.27 4.74
N ALA A 34 12.61 3.89 4.57
CA ALA A 34 13.48 3.71 3.41
C ALA A 34 13.99 2.26 3.30
N CYS A 35 14.39 1.64 4.41
CA CYS A 35 14.73 0.22 4.46
C CYS A 35 13.56 -0.67 4.03
N PHE A 36 12.32 -0.29 4.36
CA PHE A 36 11.13 -1.02 3.93
C PHE A 36 10.92 -0.90 2.41
N VAL A 37 11.10 0.29 1.83
CA VAL A 37 11.05 0.51 0.38
C VAL A 37 12.08 -0.35 -0.34
N GLU A 38 13.30 -0.44 0.17
CA GLU A 38 14.34 -1.31 -0.39
C GLU A 38 13.96 -2.80 -0.34
N ILE A 39 13.23 -3.22 0.69
CA ILE A 39 12.70 -4.59 0.77
C ILE A 39 11.58 -4.83 -0.26
N LEU A 40 10.81 -3.81 -0.65
CA LEU A 40 9.87 -3.92 -1.76
C LEU A 40 10.61 -4.11 -3.09
N ASN A 41 11.72 -3.39 -3.33
CA ASN A 41 12.58 -3.64 -4.49
C ASN A 41 13.11 -5.08 -4.52
N LYS A 42 13.64 -5.57 -3.40
CA LYS A 42 14.10 -6.96 -3.28
C LYS A 42 12.98 -7.98 -3.50
N ALA A 43 11.76 -7.68 -3.06
CA ALA A 43 10.60 -8.53 -3.29
C ALA A 43 10.25 -8.58 -4.78
N LYS A 44 10.20 -7.43 -5.47
CA LYS A 44 9.95 -7.35 -6.92
C LYS A 44 11.03 -8.06 -7.74
N ALA A 45 12.30 -7.99 -7.31
CA ALA A 45 13.38 -8.72 -7.96
C ALA A 45 13.29 -10.24 -7.76
N LYS A 46 12.66 -10.69 -6.66
CA LYS A 46 12.55 -12.11 -6.31
C LYS A 46 11.29 -12.78 -6.86
N TYR A 47 10.17 -12.07 -6.92
CA TYR A 47 8.87 -12.62 -7.27
C TYR A 47 8.22 -11.82 -8.39
N HIS A 48 7.56 -12.53 -9.29
CA HIS A 48 6.79 -11.90 -10.35
C HIS A 48 5.41 -11.48 -9.81
N PHE A 49 5.24 -10.19 -9.55
CA PHE A 49 3.98 -9.55 -9.16
C PHE A 49 4.00 -8.06 -9.51
N LYS A 50 2.81 -7.44 -9.52
CA LYS A 50 2.65 -6.00 -9.70
C LYS A 50 2.43 -5.31 -8.35
N LEU A 51 3.26 -4.32 -8.04
CA LEU A 51 3.06 -3.44 -6.88
C LEU A 51 2.24 -2.24 -7.33
N ILE A 52 0.96 -2.24 -6.99
CA ILE A 52 0.02 -1.20 -7.41
C ILE A 52 0.16 0.04 -6.54
N ALA A 53 0.29 -0.12 -5.22
CA ALA A 53 0.47 1.01 -4.32
C ALA A 53 1.09 0.60 -2.98
N PHE A 54 1.65 1.57 -2.27
CA PHE A 54 2.05 1.41 -0.87
C PHE A 54 1.85 2.69 -0.08
N CYS A 55 1.70 2.54 1.24
CA CYS A 55 1.81 3.62 2.22
C CYS A 55 2.38 3.05 3.51
N ILE A 56 3.51 3.61 3.97
CA ILE A 56 4.18 3.19 5.21
C ILE A 56 3.86 4.23 6.27
N MET A 57 3.11 3.84 7.30
CA MET A 57 2.79 4.66 8.47
C MET A 57 3.75 4.32 9.61
N ASP A 58 3.78 5.14 10.65
CA ASP A 58 4.71 4.94 11.77
C ASP A 58 4.51 3.61 12.53
N ASN A 59 3.29 3.07 12.56
CA ASN A 59 3.00 1.81 13.26
C ASN A 59 2.40 0.72 12.37
N HIS A 60 2.22 0.95 11.07
CA HIS A 60 1.67 -0.06 10.15
C HIS A 60 2.01 0.25 8.69
N ILE A 61 1.82 -0.75 7.82
CA ILE A 61 2.00 -0.61 6.38
C ILE A 61 0.75 -1.02 5.64
N HIS A 62 0.50 -0.35 4.52
CA HIS A 62 -0.47 -0.73 3.51
C HIS A 62 0.25 -1.06 2.20
N LEU A 63 -0.12 -2.16 1.56
CA LEU A 63 0.34 -2.54 0.23
C LEU A 63 -0.88 -2.88 -0.63
N VAL A 64 -0.83 -2.56 -1.91
CA VAL A 64 -1.77 -3.06 -2.91
C VAL A 64 -0.95 -3.86 -3.92
N ILE A 65 -1.16 -5.16 -3.94
CA ILE A 65 -0.37 -6.10 -4.76
C ILE A 65 -1.32 -6.86 -5.66
N HIS A 66 -1.02 -6.89 -6.95
CA HIS A 66 -1.69 -7.74 -7.93
C HIS A 66 -0.81 -8.94 -8.26
N THR A 67 -1.33 -10.14 -8.02
CA THR A 67 -0.64 -11.40 -8.31
C THR A 67 -0.81 -11.79 -9.77
N LEU A 68 0.20 -12.41 -10.36
CA LEU A 68 0.20 -12.87 -11.75
C LEU A 68 0.07 -14.39 -11.83
N ASP A 69 -0.39 -14.92 -12.97
CA ASP A 69 -0.63 -16.36 -13.18
C ASP A 69 0.63 -17.21 -13.06
N ASP A 70 1.77 -16.68 -13.51
CA ASP A 70 3.10 -17.28 -13.40
C ASP A 70 3.86 -16.80 -12.13
N GLY A 71 3.17 -16.07 -11.25
CA GLY A 71 3.73 -15.46 -10.05
C GLY A 71 3.64 -16.33 -8.80
N ALA A 72 4.29 -15.86 -7.72
CA ALA A 72 4.15 -16.48 -6.41
C ALA A 72 2.80 -16.11 -5.77
N PRO A 73 2.20 -16.99 -4.95
CA PRO A 73 0.96 -16.66 -4.24
C PRO A 73 1.20 -15.52 -3.24
N ILE A 74 0.16 -14.71 -3.02
CA ILE A 74 0.23 -13.50 -2.18
C ILE A 74 0.83 -13.77 -0.79
N SER A 75 0.58 -14.93 -0.20
CA SER A 75 1.14 -15.30 1.11
C SER A 75 2.66 -15.40 1.11
N ARG A 76 3.29 -15.89 0.03
CA ARG A 76 4.74 -16.02 -0.10
C ARG A 76 5.41 -14.65 -0.30
N ILE A 77 4.81 -13.79 -1.12
CA ILE A 77 5.28 -12.43 -1.35
C ILE A 77 5.28 -11.65 -0.03
N VAL A 78 4.14 -11.62 0.67
CA VAL A 78 4.02 -10.86 1.92
C VAL A 78 4.83 -11.48 3.06
N GLN A 79 4.94 -12.81 3.11
CA GLN A 79 5.81 -13.49 4.09
C GLN A 79 7.27 -13.03 3.91
N TYR A 80 7.76 -12.99 2.67
CA TYR A 80 9.11 -12.52 2.39
C TYR A 80 9.31 -11.07 2.82
N ILE A 81 8.46 -10.15 2.38
CA ILE A 81 8.53 -8.72 2.72
C ILE A 81 8.59 -8.54 4.24
N LYS A 82 7.63 -9.13 4.95
CA LYS A 82 7.53 -9.03 6.41
C LYS A 82 8.74 -9.63 7.13
N ALA A 83 9.19 -10.82 6.71
CA ALA A 83 10.30 -11.50 7.35
C ALA A 83 11.63 -10.76 7.13
N ARG A 84 11.90 -10.28 5.91
CA ARG A 84 13.11 -9.51 5.62
C ARG A 84 13.14 -8.20 6.40
N PHE A 85 12.02 -7.49 6.49
CA PHE A 85 11.96 -6.25 7.27
C PHE A 85 12.18 -6.48 8.76
N ALA A 86 11.53 -7.49 9.34
CA ALA A 86 11.72 -7.82 10.75
C ALA A 86 13.18 -8.19 11.06
N GLU A 87 13.84 -8.94 10.17
CA GLU A 87 15.27 -9.27 10.30
C GLU A 87 16.16 -8.03 10.26
N VAL A 88 15.96 -7.14 9.28
CA VAL A 88 16.73 -5.89 9.14
C VAL A 88 16.55 -5.01 10.37
N TYR A 89 15.30 -4.78 10.79
CA TYR A 89 15.00 -3.93 11.94
C TYR A 89 15.62 -4.48 13.23
N ASN A 90 15.44 -5.78 13.50
CA ASN A 90 15.96 -6.41 14.71
C ASN A 90 17.49 -6.42 14.73
N ARG A 91 18.14 -6.65 13.57
CA ARG A 91 19.60 -6.59 13.47
C ARG A 91 20.13 -5.19 13.78
N ILE A 92 19.53 -4.15 13.20
CA ILE A 92 19.99 -2.76 13.37
C ILE A 92 19.75 -2.25 14.80
N THR A 93 18.62 -2.61 15.40
CA THR A 93 18.23 -2.11 16.73
C THR A 93 18.69 -3.01 17.89
N GLY A 94 19.32 -4.15 17.61
CA GLY A 94 19.66 -5.16 18.61
C GLY A 94 18.45 -5.81 19.29
N ARG A 95 17.22 -5.59 18.80
CA ARG A 95 16.00 -6.17 19.37
C ARG A 95 15.88 -7.65 19.04
N THR A 96 15.27 -8.38 19.96
CA THR A 96 14.79 -9.75 19.76
C THR A 96 13.27 -9.79 19.75
N GLY A 97 12.71 -10.90 19.24
CA GLY A 97 11.27 -11.12 19.22
C GLY A 97 10.53 -10.53 18.01
N PRO A 98 9.19 -10.63 18.02
CA PRO A 98 8.36 -10.22 16.89
C PRO A 98 8.44 -8.71 16.61
N PHE A 99 8.46 -8.38 15.33
CA PHE A 99 8.25 -7.02 14.83
C PHE A 99 6.79 -6.78 14.46
N TRP A 100 6.15 -7.77 13.82
CA TRP A 100 4.75 -7.69 13.38
C TRP A 100 3.80 -8.25 14.42
N ASN A 101 2.68 -7.56 14.67
CA ASN A 101 1.69 -7.96 15.68
C ASN A 101 0.97 -9.28 15.33
N GLU A 102 0.62 -9.44 14.06
CA GLU A 102 -0.18 -10.56 13.58
C GLU A 102 0.21 -10.94 12.15
N ARG A 103 -0.42 -11.99 11.61
CA ARG A 103 -0.40 -12.21 10.15
C ARG A 103 -1.02 -10.99 9.47
N TYR A 104 -0.66 -10.75 8.22
CA TYR A 104 -1.28 -9.65 7.48
C TYR A 104 -2.81 -9.88 7.33
N LYS A 105 -3.54 -8.76 7.26
CA LYS A 105 -4.94 -8.69 6.83
C LYS A 105 -4.98 -8.37 5.34
N ASP A 106 -6.00 -8.89 4.67
CA ASP A 106 -6.20 -8.70 3.23
C ASP A 106 -7.68 -8.49 2.89
N SER A 107 -7.94 -7.67 1.88
CA SER A 107 -9.19 -7.63 1.11
C SER A 107 -8.86 -7.74 -0.38
N ILE A 108 -9.78 -8.30 -1.16
CA ILE A 108 -9.61 -8.52 -2.60
C ILE A 108 -10.45 -7.49 -3.35
N ILE A 109 -9.80 -6.73 -4.23
CA ILE A 109 -10.43 -5.62 -4.94
C ILE A 109 -11.53 -6.12 -5.89
N GLU A 110 -11.27 -7.22 -6.60
CA GLU A 110 -12.18 -7.82 -7.57
C GLU A 110 -13.44 -8.43 -6.91
N PHE A 111 -13.43 -8.64 -5.59
CA PHE A 111 -14.59 -9.13 -4.83
C PHE A 111 -15.44 -7.98 -4.26
N ALA A 112 -15.02 -6.73 -4.42
CA ALA A 112 -15.87 -5.60 -4.10
C ALA A 112 -17.04 -5.52 -5.08
N LYS A 113 -18.18 -4.95 -4.64
CA LYS A 113 -19.36 -4.73 -5.51
C LYS A 113 -19.00 -3.95 -6.78
N ASP A 114 -18.05 -3.03 -6.65
CA ASP A 114 -17.50 -2.24 -7.75
C ASP A 114 -15.98 -2.12 -7.55
N GLY A 115 -15.23 -3.11 -8.05
CA GLY A 115 -13.77 -3.14 -7.91
C GLY A 115 -13.07 -1.96 -8.58
N PHE A 116 -13.61 -1.48 -9.71
CA PHE A 116 -13.08 -0.35 -10.46
C PHE A 116 -13.09 0.94 -9.62
N HIS A 117 -14.27 1.36 -9.16
CA HIS A 117 -14.38 2.55 -8.33
C HIS A 117 -13.75 2.35 -6.95
N TYR A 118 -13.79 1.13 -6.40
CA TYR A 118 -13.19 0.83 -5.11
C TYR A 118 -11.67 1.02 -5.12
N LEU A 119 -10.96 0.53 -6.14
CA LEU A 119 -9.51 0.71 -6.23
C LEU A 119 -9.12 2.17 -6.32
N LEU A 120 -9.79 2.94 -7.19
CA LEU A 120 -9.46 4.36 -7.39
C LEU A 120 -9.73 5.17 -6.12
N TRP A 121 -10.80 4.85 -5.38
CA TRP A 121 -11.04 5.40 -4.05
C TRP A 121 -9.97 4.95 -3.04
N LEU A 122 -9.55 3.68 -3.07
CA LEU A 122 -8.56 3.11 -2.15
C LEU A 122 -7.19 3.78 -2.28
N LEU A 123 -6.77 4.11 -3.51
CA LEU A 123 -5.51 4.83 -3.74
C LEU A 123 -5.50 6.18 -3.01
N TRP A 124 -6.60 6.94 -3.07
CA TRP A 124 -6.75 8.18 -2.29
C TRP A 124 -6.90 7.94 -0.79
N TYR A 125 -7.58 6.87 -0.38
CA TYR A 125 -7.63 6.47 1.03
C TYR A 125 -6.22 6.22 1.60
N LEU A 126 -5.34 5.53 0.85
CA LEU A 126 -3.95 5.33 1.22
C LEU A 126 -3.20 6.66 1.28
N ALA A 127 -3.35 7.51 0.26
CA ALA A 127 -2.70 8.81 0.17
C ALA A 127 -3.05 9.75 1.35
N TYR A 128 -4.27 9.66 1.88
CA TYR A 128 -4.73 10.47 3.00
C TYR A 128 -4.49 9.82 4.38
N ASN A 129 -3.99 8.58 4.45
CA ASN A 129 -3.61 7.97 5.74
C ASN A 129 -2.57 8.80 6.50
N PRO A 130 -1.46 9.26 5.88
CA PRO A 130 -0.48 10.14 6.51
C PRO A 130 -1.10 11.41 7.10
N ILE A 131 -2.05 12.04 6.39
CA ILE A 131 -2.76 13.22 6.91
C ILE A 131 -3.60 12.87 8.14
N ARG A 132 -4.36 11.77 8.09
CA ARG A 132 -5.14 11.28 9.25
C ARG A 132 -4.26 10.96 10.45
N GLY A 133 -3.06 10.44 10.18
CA GLY A 133 -2.02 10.16 11.17
C GLY A 133 -1.22 11.39 11.61
N ARG A 134 -1.54 12.59 11.08
CA ARG A 134 -0.82 13.86 11.33
C ARG A 134 0.68 13.80 10.98
N LEU A 135 1.05 12.99 9.99
CA LEU A 135 2.42 12.84 9.49
C LEU A 135 2.76 13.86 8.41
N CYS A 136 1.75 14.40 7.71
CA CYS A 136 1.89 15.47 6.74
C CYS A 136 0.59 16.27 6.61
N SER A 137 0.65 17.42 5.93
CA SER A 137 -0.52 18.26 5.60
C SER A 137 -1.03 18.07 4.18
N ASP A 138 -0.27 17.38 3.33
CA ASP A 138 -0.52 17.22 1.89
C ASP A 138 -0.14 15.80 1.50
N PRO A 139 -1.03 15.03 0.84
CA PRO A 139 -0.75 13.64 0.51
C PRO A 139 0.46 13.51 -0.46
N THR A 140 0.73 14.52 -1.28
CA THR A 140 1.83 14.53 -2.24
C THR A 140 3.19 14.80 -1.61
N LYS A 141 3.22 15.34 -0.38
CA LYS A 141 4.46 15.64 0.35
C LYS A 141 4.97 14.49 1.21
N TYR A 142 4.20 13.41 1.36
CA TYR A 142 4.61 12.26 2.15
C TYR A 142 5.40 11.26 1.31
N HIS A 143 6.72 11.22 1.50
CA HIS A 143 7.65 10.43 0.69
C HIS A 143 7.42 8.92 0.73
N PHE A 144 6.84 8.40 1.82
CA PHE A 144 6.64 6.96 2.02
C PHE A 144 5.22 6.50 1.63
N SER A 145 4.68 7.12 0.57
CA SER A 145 3.42 6.79 -0.09
C SER A 145 3.58 6.85 -1.60
N SER A 146 2.88 5.98 -2.32
CA SER A 146 2.99 5.86 -3.77
C SER A 146 2.12 6.82 -4.57
N ILE A 147 1.35 7.74 -3.93
CA ILE A 147 0.36 8.57 -4.64
C ILE A 147 0.98 9.43 -5.74
N ARG A 148 2.22 9.91 -5.56
CA ARG A 148 2.91 10.71 -6.58
C ARG A 148 3.07 9.98 -7.91
N ALA A 149 3.25 8.65 -7.89
CA ALA A 149 3.33 7.83 -9.09
C ALA A 149 2.03 7.80 -9.92
N TYR A 150 0.92 8.31 -9.37
CA TYR A 150 -0.37 8.45 -10.06
C TYR A 150 -0.67 9.89 -10.49
N LEU A 151 0.18 10.85 -10.13
CA LEU A 151 -0.02 12.29 -10.39
C LEU A 151 1.06 12.86 -11.30
N ASP A 152 2.24 12.23 -11.32
CA ASP A 152 3.40 12.60 -12.12
C ASP A 152 4.01 11.33 -12.74
N GLU A 153 4.10 11.30 -14.07
CA GLU A 153 4.58 10.16 -14.87
C GLU A 153 6.05 9.84 -14.61
N HIS A 154 6.81 10.82 -14.11
CA HIS A 154 8.22 10.70 -13.81
C HIS A 154 8.51 10.69 -12.30
N ALA A 155 7.48 10.54 -11.47
CA ALA A 155 7.65 10.54 -10.03
C ALA A 155 8.50 9.34 -9.56
N ASP A 156 9.62 9.63 -8.93
CA ASP A 156 10.36 8.66 -8.15
C ASP A 156 9.78 8.57 -6.71
N VAL A 157 9.34 7.35 -6.36
CA VAL A 157 8.85 6.96 -5.03
C VAL A 157 9.71 5.86 -4.41
N GLY A 158 10.90 5.60 -4.97
CA GLY A 158 11.90 4.65 -4.47
C GLY A 158 11.66 3.17 -4.84
N VAL A 159 10.49 2.82 -5.37
CA VAL A 159 10.17 1.49 -5.89
C VAL A 159 9.23 1.61 -7.11
N PRO A 160 9.43 0.84 -8.20
CA PRO A 160 8.56 0.92 -9.36
C PRO A 160 7.11 0.52 -9.04
N ILE A 161 6.19 1.42 -9.37
CA ILE A 161 4.75 1.24 -9.23
C ILE A 161 4.16 0.80 -10.57
N ASP A 162 3.39 -0.29 -10.54
CA ASP A 162 2.69 -0.82 -11.70
C ASP A 162 1.25 -0.28 -11.71
N HIS A 163 0.91 0.56 -12.69
CA HIS A 163 -0.45 1.06 -12.81
C HIS A 163 -1.42 -0.07 -13.14
N HIS A 164 -2.43 -0.24 -12.28
CA HIS A 164 -3.50 -1.21 -12.48
C HIS A 164 -4.37 -0.85 -13.69
N ASP A 165 -4.94 -1.86 -14.35
CA ASP A 165 -5.78 -1.69 -15.53
C ASP A 165 -6.95 -0.72 -15.30
N PHE A 166 -7.52 -0.70 -14.09
CA PHE A 166 -8.58 0.25 -13.72
C PHE A 166 -8.12 1.72 -13.79
N PHE A 167 -6.86 2.03 -13.45
CA PHE A 167 -6.32 3.38 -13.65
C PHE A 167 -6.06 3.64 -15.14
N LEU A 168 -5.50 2.66 -15.85
CA LEU A 168 -5.21 2.77 -17.29
C LEU A 168 -6.49 3.03 -18.11
N GLN A 169 -7.60 2.40 -17.74
CA GLN A 169 -8.92 2.58 -18.36
C GLN A 169 -9.50 4.00 -18.20
N LEU A 170 -8.95 4.84 -17.30
CA LEU A 170 -9.43 6.23 -17.17
C LEU A 170 -9.16 7.04 -18.44
N GLY A 171 -8.11 6.77 -19.21
CA GLY A 171 -7.75 7.60 -20.36
C GLY A 171 -6.67 6.99 -21.25
N LYS A 172 -6.52 7.56 -22.46
CA LYS A 172 -5.52 7.12 -23.42
C LYS A 172 -4.13 7.64 -23.07
N THR A 173 -4.06 8.87 -22.52
CA THR A 173 -2.82 9.51 -22.08
C THR A 173 -2.72 9.54 -20.56
N PHE A 174 -1.52 9.71 -20.01
CA PHE A 174 -1.32 9.89 -18.57
C PHE A 174 -2.10 11.11 -18.05
N ALA A 175 -2.02 12.25 -18.75
CA ALA A 175 -2.75 13.47 -18.39
C ALA A 175 -4.28 13.27 -18.31
N GLU A 176 -4.88 12.55 -19.27
CA GLU A 176 -6.32 12.22 -19.22
C GLU A 176 -6.68 11.35 -18.01
N ARG A 177 -5.82 10.37 -17.69
CA ARG A 177 -6.01 9.50 -16.52
C ARG A 177 -5.94 10.29 -15.23
N VAL A 178 -4.93 11.15 -15.06
CA VAL A 178 -4.79 12.03 -13.89
C VAL A 178 -6.01 12.92 -13.74
N ALA A 179 -6.43 13.62 -14.79
CA ALA A 179 -7.57 14.52 -14.73
C ALA A 179 -8.87 13.84 -14.24
N LYS A 180 -9.12 12.59 -14.66
CA LYS A 180 -10.26 11.81 -14.18
C LYS A 180 -10.02 11.20 -12.80
N PHE A 181 -8.78 10.81 -12.49
CA PHE A 181 -8.39 10.26 -11.20
C PHE A 181 -8.55 11.28 -10.06
N MET A 182 -8.29 12.57 -10.33
CA MET A 182 -8.51 13.67 -9.37
C MET A 182 -9.97 13.78 -8.90
N ARG A 183 -10.96 13.36 -9.70
CA ARG A 183 -12.37 13.33 -9.26
C ARG A 183 -12.58 12.39 -8.08
N TYR A 184 -11.80 11.31 -7.99
CA TYR A 184 -11.85 10.38 -6.85
C TYR A 184 -11.29 10.99 -5.58
N GLU A 185 -10.33 11.93 -5.69
CA GLU A 185 -9.89 12.71 -4.54
C GLU A 185 -11.04 13.55 -3.99
N GLU A 186 -11.74 14.28 -4.87
CA GLU A 186 -12.87 15.12 -4.46
C GLU A 186 -13.96 14.30 -3.78
N TYR A 187 -14.33 13.14 -4.35
CA TYR A 187 -15.29 12.22 -3.74
C TYR A 187 -14.79 11.69 -2.40
N TYR A 188 -13.51 11.33 -2.31
CA TYR A 188 -12.89 10.89 -1.07
C TYR A 188 -12.97 11.97 0.01
N ARG A 189 -12.57 13.21 -0.31
CA ARG A 189 -12.60 14.37 0.60
C ARG A 189 -14.02 14.68 1.06
N LYS A 190 -15.01 14.69 0.15
CA LYS A 190 -16.43 14.90 0.49
C LYS A 190 -16.94 13.83 1.45
N LYS A 191 -16.64 12.56 1.19
CA LYS A 191 -17.03 11.46 2.09
C LYS A 191 -16.30 11.57 3.44
N TYR A 192 -15.03 11.93 3.44
CA TYR A 192 -14.23 12.11 4.64
C TYR A 192 -14.74 13.28 5.50
N SER A 193 -15.08 14.42 4.90
CA SER A 193 -15.66 15.57 5.61
C SER A 193 -17.04 15.26 6.20
N MET A 194 -17.85 14.44 5.52
CA MET A 194 -19.14 13.98 6.06
C MET A 194 -18.98 13.05 7.28
N ILE A 195 -17.93 12.23 7.31
CA ILE A 195 -17.63 11.34 8.44
C ILE A 195 -17.06 12.12 9.63
N LEU A 196 -16.31 13.20 9.37
CA LEU A 196 -15.74 14.08 10.38
C LEU A 196 -16.60 15.33 10.66
N GLY A 197 -17.92 15.22 10.67
CA GLY A 197 -18.77 16.35 11.08
C GLY A 197 -18.20 17.02 12.34
N TRP A 198 -17.93 18.33 12.23
CA TRP A 198 -17.21 19.25 13.15
C TRP A 198 -15.69 19.39 12.96
N VAL A 199 -15.30 20.41 12.17
CA VAL A 199 -14.63 21.60 12.73
C VAL A 199 -15.56 22.79 12.48
#